data_AF-A0A933NWE2-F1
#
_entry.id   AF-A0A933NWE2-F1
#
_cell.length_a   1.000
_cell.length_b   1.000
_cell.length_c   1.000
_cell.angle_alpha   90.00
_cell.angle_beta   90.00
_cell.angle_gamma   90.00
#
_symmetry.space_group_name_H-M   'P 1'
#
loop_
_entity.id
_entity.type
_entity.pdbx_description
1 polymer ?
#
loop_
_entity_poly.entity_id
_entity_poly.type
_entity_poly.pdbx_seq_one_letter_code
_entity_poly.pdbx_strand_id
1 'polypeptide(L)' 'MVTRPTHLNAYEFAVVSALRAHQLMSGCVPQVDGEHKATITAQLEVASGKIEREPTAADD' A
#
# COMPACT_ATOMS: atom_id res chain seq x y z
N MET A 1 -10.97 5.10 -9.65
CA MET A 1 -9.70 5.58 -10.24
C MET A 1 -8.80 5.92 -9.07
N VAL A 2 -7.60 5.33 -8.98
CA VAL A 2 -6.73 5.57 -7.81
C VAL A 2 -5.80 6.75 -8.13
N THR A 3 -5.86 7.77 -7.29
CA THR A 3 -5.03 8.97 -7.43
C THR A 3 -3.69 8.72 -6.77
N ARG A 4 -2.61 8.83 -7.55
CA ARG A 4 -1.26 8.63 -7.05
C ARG A 4 -0.81 9.85 -6.22
N PRO A 5 -0.23 9.67 -5.03
CA PRO A 5 0.32 10.78 -4.27
C PRO A 5 1.48 11.43 -5.04
N THR A 6 1.50 12.76 -5.07
CA THR A 6 2.55 13.55 -5.77
C THR A 6 3.93 13.45 -5.12
N HIS A 7 4.00 13.00 -3.86
CA HIS A 7 5.24 12.80 -3.12
C HIS A 7 5.91 11.43 -3.38
N LEU A 8 5.25 10.51 -4.11
CA LEU A 8 5.76 9.16 -4.39
C LEU A 8 6.07 9.00 -5.88
N ASN A 9 7.27 8.50 -6.19
CA ASN A 9 7.63 8.19 -7.56
C ASN A 9 6.71 7.09 -8.13
N ALA A 10 6.45 7.10 -9.44
CA ALA A 10 5.55 6.12 -10.08
C ALA A 10 6.01 4.67 -9.84
N TYR A 11 7.32 4.45 -9.87
CA TYR A 11 7.92 3.14 -9.62
C TYR A 11 7.75 2.70 -8.17
N GLU A 12 8.03 3.59 -7.21
CA GLU A 12 7.85 3.27 -5.78
C GLU A 12 6.39 3.00 -5.46
N PHE A 13 5.47 3.80 -6.00
CA PHE A 13 4.04 3.57 -5.85
C PHE A 13 3.62 2.18 -6.38
N ALA A 14 4.13 1.77 -7.54
CA ALA A 14 3.84 0.48 -8.12
C ALA A 14 4.38 -0.68 -7.26
N VAL A 15 5.63 -0.57 -6.79
CA VAL A 15 6.28 -1.59 -5.95
C VAL A 15 5.58 -1.74 -4.60
N VAL A 16 5.28 -0.63 -3.92
CA VAL A 16 4.59 -0.65 -2.62
C VAL A 16 3.16 -1.18 -2.77
N SER A 17 2.44 -0.78 -3.82
CA SER A 17 1.10 -1.30 -4.11
C SER A 17 1.10 -2.79 -4.43
N ALA A 18 2.09 -3.29 -5.17
CA ALA A 18 2.22 -4.70 -5.49
C ALA A 18 2.53 -5.54 -4.23
N LEU A 19 3.46 -5.07 -3.39
CA LEU A 19 3.79 -5.73 -2.13
C LEU A 19 2.58 -5.76 -1.18
N ARG A 20 1.86 -4.65 -1.07
CA ARG A 20 0.66 -4.58 -0.22
C ARG A 20 -0.46 -5.47 -0.75
N ALA A 21 -0.66 -5.54 -2.08
CA ALA A 21 -1.61 -6.47 -2.66
C ALA A 21 -1.26 -7.93 -2.30
N HIS A 22 0.02 -8.28 -2.31
CA HIS A 22 0.48 -9.61 -1.90
C HIS A 22 0.21 -9.90 -0.41
N GLN A 23 0.38 -8.90 0.47
CA GLN A 23 0.04 -9.03 1.89
C GLN A 23 -1.47 -9.28 2.09
N LEU A 24 -2.32 -8.53 1.38
CA LEU A 24 -3.77 -8.72 1.43
C LEU A 24 -4.18 -10.10 0.90
N MET A 25 -3.54 -10.57 -0.18
CA MET A 25 -3.74 -11.95 -0.68
C MET A 25 -3.25 -13.01 0.30
N SER A 26 -2.28 -12.70 1.15
CA SER A 26 -1.77 -13.58 2.21
C SER A 26 -2.65 -13.59 3.46
N GLY A 27 -3.77 -12.85 3.47
CA GLY A 27 -4.72 -12.79 4.58
C GLY A 27 -4.48 -11.67 5.58
N CYS A 28 -3.61 -10.69 5.27
CA CYS A 28 -3.49 -9.48 6.09
C CYS A 28 -4.80 -8.66 6.04
N VAL A 29 -5.09 -7.99 7.16
CA VAL A 29 -6.30 -7.19 7.30
C VAL A 29 -6.19 -5.90 6.46
N PRO A 30 -7.15 -5.61 5.58
CA PRO A 30 -7.22 -4.33 4.87
C PRO A 30 -7.58 -3.20 5.84
N GLN A 31 -6.92 -2.05 5.69
CA GLN A 31 -7.15 -0.83 6.47
C GLN A 31 -8.11 0.16 5.79
N VAL A 32 -8.57 -0.17 4.58
CA VAL A 32 -9.57 0.58 3.83
C VAL A 32 -10.86 -0.23 3.81
N ASP A 33 -11.95 0.39 4.27
CA ASP A 33 -13.28 -0.19 4.23
C ASP A 33 -13.80 -0.23 2.78
N GLY A 34 -14.11 -1.43 2.28
CA GLY A 34 -14.72 -1.65 0.98
C GLY A 34 -14.40 -3.02 0.37
N GLU A 35 -15.41 -3.67 -0.24
CA GLU A 35 -15.19 -4.86 -1.08
C GLU A 35 -14.55 -4.44 -2.41
N HIS A 36 -13.23 -4.40 -2.43
CA HIS A 36 -12.43 -4.14 -3.61
C HIS A 36 -11.43 -5.27 -3.82
N LYS A 37 -11.00 -5.47 -5.07
CA LYS A 37 -9.89 -6.41 -5.36
C LYS A 37 -8.67 -5.98 -4.54
N ALA A 38 -7.90 -6.94 -4.03
CA ALA A 38 -6.69 -6.69 -3.23
C ALA A 38 -5.76 -5.63 -3.85
N THR A 39 -5.61 -5.62 -5.18
CA THR A 39 -4.83 -4.60 -5.90
C THR A 39 -5.40 -3.18 -5.77
N ILE A 40 -6.72 -3.02 -5.84
CA ILE A 40 -7.38 -1.72 -5.70
C ILE A 40 -7.29 -1.24 -4.25
N THR A 41 -7.52 -2.14 -3.28
CA THR A 41 -7.36 -1.85 -1.86
C THR A 41 -5.94 -1.41 -1.53
N ALA A 42 -4.93 -2.13 -2.03
CA ALA A 42 -3.53 -1.78 -1.86
C ALA A 42 -3.19 -0.40 -2.44
N GLN A 43 -3.64 -0.12 -3.67
CA GLN A 43 -3.41 1.20 -4.28
C GLN A 43 -4.11 2.31 -3.50
N LEU A 44 -5.31 2.07 -2.95
CA LEU A 44 -6.03 3.03 -2.11
C LEU A 44 -5.35 3.27 -0.77
N GLU A 45 -4.83 2.23 -0.13
CA GLU A 45 -4.10 2.34 1.13
C GLU A 45 -2.79 3.14 0.94
N VAL A 46 -2.06 2.88 -0.15
CA VAL A 46 -0.84 3.63 -0.50
C VAL A 46 -1.18 5.07 -0.89
N ALA A 47 -2.26 5.29 -1.65
CA ALA A 47 -2.73 6.63 -2.00
C ALA A 47 -3.16 7.44 -0.78
N SER A 48 -3.72 6.77 0.22
CA SER A 48 -4.19 7.38 1.48
C SER A 48 -3.08 7.59 2.50
N GLY A 49 -1.83 7.18 2.19
CA GLY A 49 -0.71 7.26 3.12
C GLY A 49 -0.86 6.37 4.36
N LYS A 50 -1.75 5.38 4.33
CA LYS A 50 -1.97 4.44 5.43
C LYS A 50 -0.91 3.34 5.51
N ILE A 51 -0.16 3.14 4.41
CA ILE A 51 1.01 2.26 4.37
C ILE A 51 2.25 3.15 4.51
N GLU A 52 2.69 3.31 5.75
CA GLU A 52 3.97 3.95 6.05
C GLU A 52 5.10 2.91 5.98
N ARG A 53 6.29 3.34 5.52
CA ARG A 53 7.49 2.50 5.70
C ARG A 53 7.67 2.32 7.20
N GLU A 54 7.77 1.07 7.64
CA GLU A 54 8.23 0.77 8.99
C GLU A 54 9.60 1.46 9.15
N PRO A 55 9.80 2.31 10.17
CA PRO A 55 11.11 2.88 10.43
C PRO A 55 12.03 1.69 10.67
N THR A 56 13.04 1.51 9.81
CA THR A 56 14.05 0.49 9.97
C THR A 56 14.56 0.60 11.40
N ALA A 57 14.27 -0.41 12.22
CA ALA A 57 14.73 -0.48 13.59
C ALA A 57 16.23 -0.19 13.56
N ALA A 58 16.63 0.84 14.30
CA ALA A 58 18.01 1.23 14.45
C ALA A 58 18.84 -0.03 14.73
N ASP A 59 19.83 -0.28 13.88
CA ASP A 59 20.88 -1.27 14.11
C ASP A 59 21.44 -1.08 15.53
N ASP A 60 21.30 -2.10 16.38
CA ASP A 60 21.99 -2.25 17.67
C ASP A 60 23.18 -3.20 17.47
#